data_AF-A0A4S3JSZ4-F1
#
_entry.id   AF-A0A4S3JSZ4-F1
#
_cell.length_a   1.000
_cell.length_b   1.000
_cell.length_c   1.000
_cell.angle_alpha   90.00
_cell.angle_beta   90.00
_cell.angle_gamma   90.00
#
_symmetry.space_group_name_H-M   'P 1'
#
loop_
_entity.id
_entity.type
_entity.pdbx_description
1 polymer ?
#
loop_
_entity_poly.entity_id
_entity_poly.type
_entity_poly.pdbx_seq_one_letter_code
_entity_poly.pdbx_strand_id
1 'polypeptide(L)'
;MLSIALRIAQALCLHMAKPPFPVRPFESEMRRRLWSAIGFLDIQASTGCASEPMMQAAWLQSHPPSNINDHDINFEMGTLAPESEGFTDMTFTMIVLKAQYVFRLLNFSDFTEPTVKPIHLRQQLVVDFQHTASTLLHHIQADTIPFHWFTRQVAQYINASMQLITLRPLLRNPNYIPPRVHGDRLLRLAVDVLEKHQELRNNPRAFPWRWSEYMFMPWHALAVAASELSVCEDPVLMERFWTSVEQAQERLTSMVEDKSKDMFWKPMENIMAQAQARRNELLDLSSVGTRPLFSKSTPSDIVVSPMSPQSGHIQSMSRVSHNGVATGNMAPAAASSSSSSETIGLGSWSSVWDAVDFGNHLRENELSWLNYENFIDDLNSIIMPR
;
A
#
# COMPACT_ATOMS: atom_id res chain seq x y z
N MET A 1 -18.75 0.96 -22.80
CA MET A 1 -18.99 -0.48 -23.04
C MET A 1 -19.29 -1.24 -21.74
N LEU A 2 -18.56 -1.00 -20.64
CA LEU A 2 -18.80 -1.64 -19.34
C LEU A 2 -20.26 -1.53 -18.84
N SER A 3 -20.88 -0.35 -18.95
CA SER A 3 -22.28 -0.15 -18.56
C SER A 3 -23.26 -1.08 -19.29
N ILE A 4 -22.98 -1.39 -20.57
CA ILE A 4 -23.76 -2.34 -21.37
C ILE A 4 -23.53 -3.77 -20.86
N ALA A 5 -22.28 -4.15 -20.59
CA ALA A 5 -21.95 -5.47 -20.04
C ALA A 5 -22.64 -5.71 -18.69
N LEU A 6 -22.66 -4.71 -17.80
CA LEU A 6 -23.37 -4.78 -16.52
C LEU A 6 -24.88 -4.96 -16.73
N ARG A 7 -25.50 -4.21 -17.65
CA ARG A 7 -26.94 -4.34 -17.95
C ARG A 7 -27.29 -5.71 -18.53
N ILE A 8 -26.45 -6.26 -19.41
CA ILE A 8 -26.61 -7.62 -19.93
C ILE A 8 -26.49 -8.65 -18.80
N ALA A 9 -25.49 -8.51 -17.92
CA ALA A 9 -25.33 -9.40 -16.77
C ALA A 9 -26.53 -9.36 -15.81
N GLN A 10 -27.11 -8.17 -15.61
CA GLN A 10 -28.35 -8.02 -14.85
C GLN A 10 -29.53 -8.72 -15.53
N ALA A 11 -29.70 -8.53 -16.85
CA ALA A 11 -30.74 -9.21 -17.63
C ALA A 11 -30.60 -10.74 -17.60
N LEU A 12 -29.36 -11.23 -17.57
CA LEU A 12 -29.05 -12.65 -17.42
C LEU A 12 -29.18 -13.14 -15.97
N CYS A 13 -29.56 -12.29 -15.01
CA CYS A 13 -29.68 -12.62 -13.58
C CYS A 13 -28.36 -13.11 -12.96
N LEU A 14 -27.21 -12.57 -13.36
CA LEU A 14 -25.91 -12.92 -12.77
C LEU A 14 -25.76 -12.39 -11.34
N HIS A 15 -26.43 -11.29 -11.01
CA HIS A 15 -26.43 -10.69 -9.68
C HIS A 15 -27.24 -11.48 -8.63
N MET A 16 -28.04 -12.46 -9.05
CA MET A 16 -28.90 -13.25 -8.15
C MET A 16 -28.24 -14.57 -7.77
N ALA A 17 -28.11 -14.82 -6.46
CA ALA A 17 -27.62 -16.11 -5.96
C ALA A 17 -28.53 -17.29 -6.37
N LYS A 18 -29.83 -17.03 -6.45
CA LYS A 18 -30.87 -18.00 -6.87
C LYS A 18 -31.71 -17.37 -7.98
N PRO A 19 -31.32 -17.53 -9.25
CA PRO A 19 -32.10 -17.01 -10.38
C PRO A 19 -33.46 -17.73 -10.50
N PRO A 20 -34.45 -17.16 -11.20
CA PRO A 20 -35.81 -17.70 -11.31
C PRO A 20 -35.92 -18.93 -12.24
N PHE A 21 -34.80 -19.57 -12.57
CA PHE A 21 -34.70 -20.73 -13.45
C PHE A 21 -33.65 -21.70 -12.93
N PRO A 22 -33.75 -23.01 -13.23
CA PRO A 22 -32.76 -23.99 -12.82
C PRO A 22 -31.41 -23.69 -13.46
N VAL A 23 -30.34 -23.83 -12.68
CA VAL A 23 -28.95 -23.61 -13.11
C VAL A 23 -28.12 -24.79 -12.64
N ARG A 24 -27.33 -25.38 -13.53
CA ARG A 24 -26.45 -26.50 -13.17
C ARG A 24 -25.29 -26.02 -12.30
N PRO A 25 -24.65 -26.88 -11.49
CA PRO A 25 -23.57 -26.43 -10.60
C PRO A 25 -22.39 -25.80 -11.36
N PHE A 26 -22.00 -26.35 -12.51
CA PHE A 26 -21.01 -25.75 -13.41
C PHE A 26 -21.38 -24.31 -13.80
N GLU A 27 -22.60 -24.13 -14.33
CA GLU A 27 -23.10 -22.83 -14.76
C GLU A 27 -23.19 -21.86 -13.58
N SER A 28 -23.56 -22.35 -12.40
CA SER A 28 -23.62 -21.56 -11.16
C SER A 28 -22.26 -20.96 -10.84
N GLU A 29 -21.19 -21.76 -10.88
CA GLU A 29 -19.82 -21.28 -10.64
C GLU A 29 -19.36 -20.30 -11.73
N MET A 30 -19.60 -20.61 -13.01
CA MET A 30 -19.23 -19.71 -14.11
C MET A 30 -19.94 -18.35 -14.01
N ARG A 31 -21.19 -18.34 -13.57
CA ARG A 31 -21.98 -17.11 -13.36
C ARG A 31 -21.41 -16.27 -12.21
N ARG A 32 -21.01 -16.89 -11.09
CA ARG A 32 -20.35 -16.21 -9.96
C ARG A 32 -19.02 -15.58 -10.36
N ARG A 33 -18.18 -16.34 -11.09
CA ARG A 33 -16.89 -15.86 -11.60
C ARG A 33 -17.05 -14.70 -12.57
N LEU A 34 -17.99 -14.81 -13.51
CA LEU A 34 -18.28 -13.73 -14.47
C LEU A 34 -18.81 -12.46 -13.78
N TRP A 35 -19.73 -12.60 -12.82
CA TRP A 35 -20.24 -11.47 -12.04
C TRP A 35 -19.10 -10.74 -11.31
N SER A 36 -18.21 -11.51 -10.67
CA SER A 36 -17.02 -10.98 -9.99
C SER A 36 -16.06 -10.29 -10.96
N ALA A 37 -15.84 -10.85 -12.15
CA ALA A 37 -15.00 -10.25 -13.17
C ALA A 37 -15.58 -8.93 -13.72
N ILE A 38 -16.90 -8.81 -13.87
CA ILE A 38 -17.55 -7.54 -14.23
C ILE A 38 -17.35 -6.51 -13.11
N GLY A 39 -17.51 -6.92 -11.85
CA GLY A 39 -17.17 -6.10 -10.69
C GLY A 39 -15.71 -5.65 -10.70
N PHE A 40 -14.81 -6.51 -11.17
CA PHE A 40 -13.42 -6.16 -11.29
C PHE A 40 -13.17 -5.08 -12.34
N LEU A 41 -13.76 -5.22 -13.53
CA LEU A 41 -13.62 -4.23 -14.59
C LEU A 41 -14.30 -2.89 -14.23
N ASP A 42 -15.38 -2.94 -13.45
CA ASP A 42 -16.09 -1.77 -12.97
C ASP A 42 -15.22 -0.86 -12.12
N ILE A 43 -14.55 -1.40 -11.10
CA ILE A 43 -13.69 -0.57 -10.24
C ILE A 43 -12.46 -0.04 -10.97
N GLN A 44 -11.93 -0.79 -11.94
CA GLN A 44 -10.77 -0.37 -12.74
C GLN A 44 -11.15 0.79 -13.68
N ALA A 45 -12.30 0.70 -14.35
CA ALA A 45 -12.82 1.79 -15.18
C ALA A 45 -13.09 3.05 -14.34
N SER A 46 -13.69 2.89 -13.16
CA SER A 46 -13.98 3.98 -12.24
C SER A 46 -12.73 4.66 -11.72
N THR A 47 -11.71 3.89 -11.34
CA THR A 47 -10.42 4.45 -10.88
C THR A 47 -9.70 5.20 -12.00
N GLY A 48 -9.67 4.65 -13.22
CA GLY A 48 -9.03 5.29 -14.37
C GLY A 48 -9.73 6.56 -14.86
N CYS A 49 -11.03 6.71 -14.59
CA CYS A 49 -11.81 7.89 -14.93
C CYS A 49 -12.14 8.78 -13.72
N ALA A 50 -11.56 8.53 -12.54
CA ALA A 50 -11.98 9.01 -11.21
C ALA A 50 -13.50 9.23 -11.06
N SER A 51 -14.26 8.25 -11.52
CA SER A 51 -15.71 8.21 -11.34
C SER A 51 -16.07 7.17 -10.28
N GLU A 52 -17.34 7.14 -9.88
CA GLU A 52 -17.81 6.07 -9.02
C GLU A 52 -18.10 4.79 -9.77
N PRO A 53 -17.92 3.63 -9.13
CA PRO A 53 -18.37 2.38 -9.67
C PRO A 53 -19.89 2.30 -9.77
N MET A 54 -20.34 1.56 -10.77
CA MET A 54 -21.75 1.26 -10.98
C MET A 54 -22.24 0.13 -10.06
N MET A 55 -21.34 -0.74 -9.59
CA MET A 55 -21.70 -1.90 -8.74
C MET A 55 -21.49 -1.61 -7.25
N GLN A 56 -22.45 -1.99 -6.43
CA GLN A 56 -22.32 -1.93 -4.96
C GLN A 56 -21.41 -3.06 -4.46
N ALA A 57 -20.65 -2.81 -3.38
CA ALA A 57 -19.83 -3.84 -2.74
C ALA A 57 -20.67 -5.00 -2.20
N ALA A 58 -21.88 -4.71 -1.71
CA ALA A 58 -22.84 -5.72 -1.26
C ALA A 58 -23.22 -6.73 -2.37
N TRP A 59 -23.28 -6.29 -3.63
CA TRP A 59 -23.60 -7.18 -4.75
C TRP A 59 -22.50 -8.21 -5.01
N LEU A 60 -21.24 -7.85 -4.73
CA LEU A 60 -20.09 -8.73 -4.90
C LEU A 60 -19.98 -9.77 -3.76
N GLN A 61 -20.53 -9.46 -2.58
CA GLN A 61 -20.58 -10.39 -1.44
C GLN A 61 -21.80 -11.32 -1.45
N SER A 62 -22.79 -11.05 -2.31
CA SER A 62 -24.06 -11.80 -2.28
C SER A 62 -23.92 -13.29 -2.61
N HIS A 63 -22.99 -13.66 -3.48
CA HIS A 63 -22.64 -15.05 -3.82
C HIS A 63 -21.21 -15.10 -4.43
N PRO A 64 -20.16 -14.99 -3.59
CA PRO A 64 -18.79 -15.01 -4.09
C PRO A 64 -18.45 -16.37 -4.75
N PRO A 65 -17.52 -16.41 -5.72
CA PRO A 65 -17.00 -17.65 -6.28
C PRO A 65 -16.45 -18.59 -5.19
N SER A 66 -16.45 -19.90 -5.45
CA SER A 66 -15.91 -20.87 -4.50
C SER A 66 -14.39 -20.99 -4.62
N ASN A 67 -13.70 -21.21 -3.49
CA ASN A 67 -12.25 -21.47 -3.48
C ASN A 67 -11.93 -22.92 -3.90
N ILE A 68 -11.95 -23.19 -5.20
CA ILE A 68 -11.72 -24.50 -5.81
C ILE A 68 -10.74 -24.41 -6.98
N ASN A 69 -10.11 -25.53 -7.36
CA ASN A 69 -9.24 -25.56 -8.54
C ASN A 69 -10.06 -25.71 -9.82
N ASP A 70 -9.49 -25.29 -10.94
CA ASP A 70 -10.17 -25.36 -12.24
C ASP A 70 -10.38 -26.81 -12.70
N HIS A 71 -9.51 -27.74 -12.30
CA HIS A 71 -9.66 -29.16 -12.61
C HIS A 71 -10.82 -29.85 -11.87
N ASP A 72 -11.32 -29.24 -10.78
CA ASP A 72 -12.47 -29.72 -10.02
C ASP A 72 -13.80 -29.33 -10.70
N ILE A 73 -13.74 -28.51 -11.75
CA ILE A 73 -14.90 -27.96 -12.47
C ILE A 73 -15.12 -28.71 -13.78
N ASN A 74 -16.30 -29.28 -13.96
CA ASN A 74 -16.66 -29.97 -15.19
C ASN A 74 -18.16 -29.85 -15.49
N PHE A 75 -18.54 -30.08 -16.74
CA PHE A 75 -19.93 -29.91 -17.20
C PHE A 75 -20.92 -30.92 -16.60
N GLU A 76 -20.45 -32.06 -16.10
CA GLU A 76 -21.27 -33.19 -15.63
C GLU A 76 -21.44 -33.22 -14.11
N MET A 77 -20.84 -32.25 -13.39
CA MET A 77 -20.87 -32.20 -11.94
C MET A 77 -22.32 -32.09 -11.39
N GLY A 78 -22.68 -33.04 -10.51
CA GLY A 78 -23.99 -33.04 -9.85
C GLY A 78 -24.08 -32.06 -8.68
N THR A 79 -22.96 -31.71 -8.07
CA THR A 79 -22.82 -30.74 -6.97
C THR A 79 -21.51 -29.97 -7.11
N LEU A 80 -21.39 -28.82 -6.45
CA LEU A 80 -20.13 -28.10 -6.33
C LEU A 80 -19.10 -28.94 -5.56
N ALA A 81 -17.85 -28.88 -5.98
CA ALA A 81 -16.74 -29.43 -5.22
C ALA A 81 -16.65 -28.73 -3.85
N PRO A 82 -16.25 -29.44 -2.80
CA PRO A 82 -16.04 -28.81 -1.50
C PRO A 82 -14.95 -27.74 -1.60
N GLU A 83 -15.13 -26.62 -0.89
CA GLU A 83 -14.13 -25.56 -0.86
C GLU A 83 -12.85 -26.03 -0.17
N SER A 84 -11.71 -25.64 -0.73
CA SER A 84 -10.40 -25.95 -0.17
C SER A 84 -10.05 -24.99 0.97
N GLU A 85 -9.40 -25.52 2.01
CA GLU A 85 -8.85 -24.74 3.13
C GLU A 85 -7.48 -24.11 2.81
N GLY A 86 -6.99 -24.22 1.57
CA GLY A 86 -5.69 -23.69 1.18
C GLY A 86 -5.68 -23.08 -0.21
N PHE A 87 -4.47 -22.89 -0.74
CA PHE A 87 -4.24 -22.28 -2.04
C PHE A 87 -4.83 -23.13 -3.18
N THR A 88 -5.73 -22.55 -3.96
CA THR A 88 -6.28 -23.06 -5.24
C THR A 88 -6.04 -22.10 -6.40
N ASP A 89 -6.40 -22.51 -7.62
CA ASP A 89 -6.42 -21.63 -8.81
C ASP A 89 -7.24 -20.34 -8.61
N MET A 90 -8.25 -20.36 -7.73
CA MET A 90 -9.11 -19.22 -7.42
C MET A 90 -8.52 -18.24 -6.39
N THR A 91 -7.45 -18.60 -5.69
CA THR A 91 -6.87 -17.83 -4.56
C THR A 91 -6.59 -16.38 -4.93
N PHE A 92 -5.87 -16.17 -6.04
CA PHE A 92 -5.52 -14.83 -6.52
C PHE A 92 -6.78 -13.99 -6.75
N THR A 93 -7.74 -14.53 -7.49
CA THR A 93 -9.01 -13.87 -7.80
C THR A 93 -9.80 -13.55 -6.53
N MET A 94 -9.78 -14.45 -5.54
CA MET A 94 -10.49 -14.27 -4.28
C MET A 94 -9.89 -13.15 -3.42
N ILE A 95 -8.55 -13.07 -3.35
CA ILE A 95 -7.84 -11.97 -2.69
C ILE A 95 -8.18 -10.64 -3.37
N VAL A 96 -8.13 -10.60 -4.70
CA VAL A 96 -8.50 -9.41 -5.48
C VAL A 96 -9.97 -9.05 -5.26
N LEU A 97 -10.90 -10.01 -5.23
CA LEU A 97 -12.32 -9.74 -5.00
C LEU A 97 -12.56 -9.14 -3.60
N LYS A 98 -11.94 -9.71 -2.56
CA LYS A 98 -11.99 -9.15 -1.21
C LYS A 98 -11.41 -7.73 -1.18
N ALA A 99 -10.34 -7.49 -1.95
CA ALA A 99 -9.74 -6.18 -2.05
C ALA A 99 -10.69 -5.15 -2.67
N GLN A 100 -11.43 -5.54 -3.70
CA GLN A 100 -12.40 -4.67 -4.36
C GLN A 100 -13.57 -4.31 -3.47
N TYR A 101 -14.03 -5.26 -2.68
CA TYR A 101 -15.04 -5.00 -1.66
C TYR A 101 -14.56 -3.91 -0.68
N VAL A 102 -13.36 -4.06 -0.10
CA VAL A 102 -12.81 -3.10 0.85
C VAL A 102 -12.54 -1.75 0.19
N PHE A 103 -11.98 -1.74 -1.01
CA PHE A 103 -11.67 -0.52 -1.75
C PHE A 103 -12.93 0.32 -2.01
N ARG A 104 -14.06 -0.32 -2.36
CA ARG A 104 -15.31 0.38 -2.61
C ARG A 104 -15.81 1.14 -1.38
N LEU A 105 -15.82 0.45 -0.24
CA LEU A 105 -16.24 0.99 1.05
C LEU A 105 -15.31 2.09 1.59
N LEU A 106 -14.04 2.09 1.18
CA LEU A 106 -13.06 3.07 1.64
C LEU A 106 -13.03 4.37 0.81
N ASN A 107 -13.42 4.34 -0.46
CA ASN A 107 -13.08 5.42 -1.41
C ASN A 107 -14.24 6.13 -2.10
N PHE A 108 -15.36 5.47 -2.40
CA PHE A 108 -16.43 6.10 -3.20
C PHE A 108 -17.46 6.80 -2.32
N SER A 109 -18.16 7.81 -2.85
CA SER A 109 -19.11 8.61 -2.07
C SER A 109 -20.37 7.82 -1.71
N ASP A 110 -21.26 8.45 -0.96
CA ASP A 110 -22.53 7.89 -0.52
C ASP A 110 -23.57 7.71 -1.66
N PHE A 111 -23.18 7.85 -2.94
CA PHE A 111 -24.10 7.74 -4.09
C PHE A 111 -24.45 6.29 -4.42
N THR A 112 -23.48 5.43 -4.70
CA THR A 112 -23.75 4.00 -4.95
C THR A 112 -23.97 3.23 -3.65
N GLU A 113 -23.15 3.46 -2.64
CA GLU A 113 -23.27 2.89 -1.29
C GLU A 113 -22.61 3.81 -0.24
N PRO A 114 -23.04 3.78 1.03
CA PRO A 114 -22.43 4.62 2.06
C PRO A 114 -20.93 4.34 2.26
N THR A 115 -20.10 5.38 2.20
CA THR A 115 -18.66 5.26 2.49
C THR A 115 -18.46 5.00 3.98
N VAL A 116 -17.52 4.13 4.33
CA VAL A 116 -17.10 3.94 5.72
C VAL A 116 -16.18 5.08 6.15
N LYS A 117 -16.72 6.00 6.93
CA LYS A 117 -16.02 7.22 7.42
C LYS A 117 -15.23 6.99 8.71
N PRO A 118 -15.77 6.34 9.77
CA PRO A 118 -15.06 6.22 11.04
C PRO A 118 -13.76 5.43 10.90
N ILE A 119 -12.64 6.00 11.39
CA ILE A 119 -11.31 5.42 11.21
C ILE A 119 -11.18 3.99 11.75
N HIS A 120 -11.80 3.68 12.89
CA HIS A 120 -11.78 2.33 13.47
C HIS A 120 -12.50 1.30 12.59
N LEU A 121 -13.58 1.70 11.89
CA LEU A 121 -14.26 0.83 10.93
C LEU A 121 -13.44 0.68 9.63
N ARG A 122 -12.78 1.75 9.18
CA ARG A 122 -11.84 1.68 8.05
C ARG A 122 -10.70 0.71 8.36
N GLN A 123 -10.13 0.77 9.56
CA GLN A 123 -9.13 -0.18 10.05
C GLN A 123 -9.67 -1.60 10.08
N GLN A 124 -10.88 -1.80 10.59
CA GLN A 124 -11.50 -3.14 10.65
C GLN A 124 -11.63 -3.77 9.26
N LEU A 125 -12.00 -3.00 8.23
CA LEU A 125 -12.04 -3.51 6.85
C LEU A 125 -10.69 -4.04 6.37
N VAL A 126 -9.59 -3.40 6.75
CA VAL A 126 -8.22 -3.85 6.42
C VAL A 126 -7.87 -5.11 7.19
N VAL A 127 -8.21 -5.18 8.49
CA VAL A 127 -8.02 -6.39 9.31
C VAL A 127 -8.80 -7.58 8.73
N ASP A 128 -10.05 -7.35 8.31
CA ASP A 128 -10.88 -8.38 7.68
C ASP A 128 -10.26 -8.86 6.35
N PHE A 129 -9.66 -7.96 5.56
CA PHE A 129 -8.90 -8.33 4.36
C PHE A 129 -7.67 -9.18 4.73
N GLN A 130 -6.87 -8.75 5.71
CA GLN A 130 -5.69 -9.48 6.18
C GLN A 130 -6.05 -10.89 6.63
N HIS A 131 -7.15 -11.05 7.36
CA HIS A 131 -7.63 -12.36 7.80
C HIS A 131 -8.01 -13.24 6.60
N THR A 132 -8.86 -12.73 5.68
CA THR A 132 -9.24 -13.48 4.47
C THR A 132 -8.02 -13.88 3.63
N ALA A 133 -7.10 -12.95 3.39
CA ALA A 133 -5.89 -13.21 2.62
C ALA A 133 -4.98 -14.24 3.32
N SER A 134 -4.84 -14.18 4.64
CA SER A 134 -4.05 -15.15 5.40
C SER A 134 -4.63 -16.56 5.31
N THR A 135 -5.96 -16.69 5.39
CA THR A 135 -6.65 -17.97 5.23
C THR A 135 -6.47 -18.54 3.82
N LEU A 136 -6.66 -17.73 2.78
CA LEU A 136 -6.52 -18.17 1.39
C LEU A 136 -5.06 -18.53 1.02
N LEU A 137 -4.09 -17.86 1.63
CA LEU A 137 -2.66 -18.12 1.42
C LEU A 137 -2.13 -19.22 2.33
N HIS A 138 -3.00 -19.94 3.04
CA HIS A 138 -2.61 -21.09 3.84
C HIS A 138 -2.02 -22.20 2.94
N HIS A 139 -0.99 -22.88 3.44
CA HIS A 139 -0.23 -23.91 2.70
C HIS A 139 0.44 -23.44 1.39
N ILE A 140 0.72 -22.14 1.25
CA ILE A 140 1.40 -21.61 0.07
C ILE A 140 2.84 -22.12 -0.08
N GLN A 141 3.24 -22.46 -1.31
CA GLN A 141 4.60 -22.87 -1.67
C GLN A 141 5.34 -21.76 -2.44
N ALA A 142 5.51 -20.59 -1.81
CA ALA A 142 6.06 -19.40 -2.47
C ALA A 142 7.55 -19.50 -2.87
N ASP A 143 8.29 -20.46 -2.31
CA ASP A 143 9.71 -20.64 -2.65
C ASP A 143 9.90 -21.46 -3.92
N THR A 144 8.94 -22.32 -4.26
CA THR A 144 9.01 -23.25 -5.39
C THR A 144 8.08 -22.87 -6.53
N ILE A 145 6.88 -22.34 -6.25
CA ILE A 145 5.88 -22.02 -7.26
C ILE A 145 5.82 -20.50 -7.50
N PRO A 146 6.19 -20.00 -8.70
CA PRO A 146 6.19 -18.57 -9.01
C PRO A 146 4.85 -17.87 -8.81
N PHE A 147 3.74 -18.53 -9.15
CA PHE A 147 2.40 -17.95 -9.00
C PHE A 147 1.99 -17.77 -7.53
N HIS A 148 2.40 -18.71 -6.67
CA HIS A 148 2.19 -18.63 -5.23
C HIS A 148 2.95 -17.42 -4.67
N TRP A 149 4.24 -17.29 -5.01
CA TRP A 149 5.02 -16.11 -4.65
C TRP A 149 4.35 -14.81 -5.12
N PHE A 150 3.96 -14.75 -6.40
CA PHE A 150 3.31 -13.60 -7.00
C PHE A 150 2.03 -13.22 -6.24
N THR A 151 1.18 -14.20 -5.95
CA THR A 151 -0.09 -13.98 -5.24
C THR A 151 0.13 -13.45 -3.82
N ARG A 152 1.16 -13.95 -3.12
CA ARG A 152 1.56 -13.41 -1.81
C ARG A 152 2.03 -11.96 -1.90
N GLN A 153 2.89 -11.63 -2.86
CA GLN A 153 3.38 -10.27 -3.04
C GLN A 153 2.25 -9.30 -3.40
N VAL A 154 1.30 -9.72 -4.25
CA VAL A 154 0.10 -8.93 -4.56
C VAL A 154 -0.75 -8.69 -3.31
N ALA A 155 -0.96 -9.70 -2.46
CA ALA A 155 -1.68 -9.52 -1.20
C ALA A 155 -0.99 -8.51 -0.26
N GLN A 156 0.34 -8.56 -0.15
CA GLN A 156 1.12 -7.60 0.64
C GLN A 156 1.04 -6.18 0.08
N TYR A 157 1.15 -6.03 -1.24
CA TYR A 157 0.98 -4.75 -1.93
C TYR A 157 -0.43 -4.18 -1.68
N ILE A 158 -1.48 -4.97 -1.87
CA ILE A 158 -2.87 -4.56 -1.64
C ILE A 158 -3.06 -4.11 -0.19
N ASN A 159 -2.54 -4.87 0.79
CA ASN A 159 -2.61 -4.50 2.21
C ASN A 159 -1.97 -3.14 2.50
N ALA A 160 -0.76 -2.89 1.96
CA ALA A 160 -0.06 -1.62 2.16
C ALA A 160 -0.84 -0.45 1.53
N SER A 161 -1.35 -0.64 0.31
CA SER A 161 -2.19 0.35 -0.38
C SER A 161 -3.47 0.65 0.39
N MET A 162 -4.15 -0.37 0.93
CA MET A 162 -5.36 -0.19 1.74
C MET A 162 -5.10 0.60 3.01
N GLN A 163 -4.01 0.32 3.73
CA GLN A 163 -3.64 1.10 4.89
C GLN A 163 -3.44 2.57 4.52
N LEU A 164 -2.75 2.84 3.41
CA LEU A 164 -2.57 4.21 2.94
C LEU A 164 -3.90 4.89 2.63
N ILE A 165 -4.80 4.19 1.93
CA ILE A 165 -6.15 4.64 1.61
C ILE A 165 -6.97 4.94 2.87
N THR A 166 -6.81 4.14 3.93
CA THR A 166 -7.54 4.41 5.18
C THR A 166 -7.20 5.79 5.75
N LEU A 167 -5.95 6.26 5.57
CA LEU A 167 -5.42 7.52 6.09
C LEU A 167 -5.53 8.67 5.09
N ARG A 168 -5.45 8.38 3.78
CA ARG A 168 -5.48 9.32 2.66
C ARG A 168 -6.44 8.78 1.58
N PRO A 169 -7.76 9.08 1.64
CA PRO A 169 -8.74 8.57 0.69
C PRO A 169 -8.49 9.02 -0.75
N LEU A 170 -8.81 8.17 -1.74
CA LEU A 170 -8.58 8.45 -3.17
C LEU A 170 -9.50 9.49 -3.79
N LEU A 171 -10.64 9.76 -3.15
CA LEU A 171 -11.62 10.73 -3.61
C LEU A 171 -11.94 11.69 -2.48
N ARG A 172 -12.39 12.89 -2.86
CA ARG A 172 -12.77 13.93 -1.91
C ARG A 172 -13.94 13.45 -1.07
N ASN A 173 -13.78 13.50 0.25
CA ASN A 173 -14.87 13.31 1.19
C ASN A 173 -14.90 14.49 2.17
N PRO A 174 -15.79 15.47 2.00
CA PRO A 174 -15.80 16.69 2.81
C PRO A 174 -16.09 16.43 4.30
N ASN A 175 -16.59 15.24 4.63
CA ASN A 175 -16.89 14.84 6.00
C ASN A 175 -15.81 13.92 6.60
N TYR A 176 -14.71 13.71 5.88
CA TYR A 176 -13.59 12.90 6.35
C TYR A 176 -12.45 13.81 6.80
N ILE A 177 -12.08 13.69 8.07
CA ILE A 177 -10.89 14.34 8.62
C ILE A 177 -9.86 13.22 8.82
N PRO A 178 -8.71 13.27 8.15
CA PRO A 178 -7.69 12.25 8.35
C PRO A 178 -7.17 12.29 9.79
N PRO A 179 -6.83 11.13 10.37
CA PRO A 179 -6.10 11.11 11.63
C PRO A 179 -4.66 11.56 11.41
N ARG A 180 -4.05 12.12 12.45
CA ARG A 180 -2.63 12.48 12.44
C ARG A 180 -1.79 11.21 12.50
N VAL A 181 -0.70 11.20 11.73
CA VAL A 181 0.29 10.13 11.74
C VAL A 181 1.62 10.69 12.20
N HIS A 182 2.20 10.12 13.26
CA HIS A 182 3.43 10.65 13.83
C HIS A 182 4.67 10.35 12.97
N GLY A 183 5.56 11.33 12.89
CA GLY A 183 6.88 11.20 12.27
C GLY A 183 6.81 10.92 10.76
N ASP A 184 7.71 10.08 10.28
CA ASP A 184 7.85 9.73 8.86
C ASP A 184 7.01 8.52 8.44
N ARG A 185 6.10 8.03 9.30
CA ARG A 185 5.41 6.76 9.11
C ARG A 185 4.46 6.76 7.91
N LEU A 186 3.82 7.89 7.61
CA LEU A 186 2.96 8.01 6.44
C LEU A 186 3.78 8.01 5.13
N LEU A 187 4.86 8.80 5.08
CA LEU A 187 5.81 8.79 3.96
C LEU A 187 6.40 7.40 3.74
N ARG A 188 6.85 6.74 4.81
CA ARG A 188 7.41 5.38 4.74
C ARG A 188 6.39 4.37 4.22
N LEU A 189 5.13 4.46 4.65
CA LEU A 189 4.07 3.60 4.13
C LEU A 189 3.82 3.87 2.64
N ALA A 190 3.79 5.13 2.21
CA ALA A 190 3.63 5.48 0.80
C ALA A 190 4.79 4.95 -0.05
N VAL A 191 6.03 5.10 0.42
CA VAL A 191 7.21 4.57 -0.28
C VAL A 191 7.23 3.04 -0.28
N ASP A 192 6.84 2.37 0.80
CA ASP A 192 6.70 0.90 0.84
C ASP A 192 5.74 0.38 -0.24
N VAL A 193 4.63 1.09 -0.49
CA VAL A 193 3.72 0.75 -1.60
C VAL A 193 4.42 0.87 -2.96
N LEU A 194 5.20 1.93 -3.19
CA LEU A 194 5.95 2.13 -4.43
C LEU A 194 7.03 1.06 -4.63
N GLU A 195 7.75 0.72 -3.56
CA GLU A 195 8.82 -0.29 -3.58
C GLU A 195 8.26 -1.70 -3.81
N LYS A 196 7.15 -2.07 -3.18
CA LYS A 196 6.46 -3.36 -3.43
C LYS A 196 5.98 -3.47 -4.88
N HIS A 197 5.44 -2.40 -5.44
CA HIS A 197 5.04 -2.37 -6.85
C HIS A 197 6.25 -2.58 -7.78
N GLN A 198 7.37 -1.90 -7.49
CA GLN A 198 8.61 -2.07 -8.23
C GLN A 198 9.19 -3.50 -8.11
N GLU A 199 9.16 -4.09 -6.92
CA GLU A 199 9.61 -5.46 -6.68
C GLU A 199 8.77 -6.46 -7.51
N LEU A 200 7.45 -6.35 -7.45
CA LEU A 200 6.52 -7.16 -8.24
C LEU A 200 6.86 -7.10 -9.73
N ARG A 201 7.10 -5.92 -10.28
CA ARG A 201 7.40 -5.73 -11.70
C ARG A 201 8.76 -6.30 -12.11
N ASN A 202 9.79 -5.99 -11.31
CA ASN A 202 11.18 -6.27 -11.66
C ASN A 202 11.56 -7.74 -11.40
N ASN A 203 10.82 -8.44 -10.55
CA ASN A 203 11.12 -9.84 -10.25
C ASN A 203 10.82 -10.75 -11.46
N PRO A 204 11.78 -11.58 -11.91
CA PRO A 204 11.56 -12.50 -13.03
C PRO A 204 10.40 -13.49 -12.81
N ARG A 205 10.11 -13.86 -11.55
CA ARG A 205 8.99 -14.76 -11.21
C ARG A 205 7.64 -14.18 -11.65
N ALA A 206 7.49 -12.87 -11.67
CA ALA A 206 6.24 -12.19 -12.04
C ALA A 206 6.07 -12.00 -13.56
N PHE A 207 7.08 -12.33 -14.38
CA PHE A 207 7.06 -12.08 -15.82
C PHE A 207 5.75 -12.51 -16.52
N PRO A 208 5.18 -13.72 -16.25
CA PRO A 208 3.95 -14.17 -16.91
C PRO A 208 2.71 -13.30 -16.59
N TRP A 209 2.73 -12.56 -15.47
CA TRP A 209 1.58 -11.79 -14.96
C TRP A 209 1.78 -10.28 -15.04
N ARG A 210 2.80 -9.81 -15.75
CA ARG A 210 3.06 -8.35 -15.94
C ARG A 210 1.90 -7.61 -16.60
N TRP A 211 1.04 -8.28 -17.34
CA TRP A 211 -0.20 -7.69 -17.88
C TRP A 211 -1.10 -7.10 -16.78
N SER A 212 -0.97 -7.58 -15.53
CA SER A 212 -1.69 -7.04 -14.36
C SER A 212 -1.10 -5.75 -13.79
N GLU A 213 0.05 -5.26 -14.29
CA GLU A 213 0.71 -4.04 -13.80
C GLU A 213 -0.22 -2.82 -13.85
N TYR A 214 -1.01 -2.70 -14.92
CA TYR A 214 -2.00 -1.62 -15.08
C TYR A 214 -3.14 -1.68 -14.06
N MET A 215 -3.39 -2.83 -13.45
CA MET A 215 -4.45 -3.01 -12.44
C MET A 215 -4.04 -2.45 -11.07
N PHE A 216 -2.74 -2.26 -10.86
CA PHE A 216 -2.11 -1.95 -9.58
C PHE A 216 -1.22 -0.71 -9.68
N MET A 217 -1.59 0.27 -10.53
CA MET A 217 -0.81 1.48 -10.71
C MET A 217 -0.78 2.31 -9.41
N PRO A 218 0.38 2.56 -8.79
CA PRO A 218 0.47 3.14 -7.46
C PRO A 218 0.49 4.67 -7.48
N TRP A 219 -0.33 5.31 -8.33
CA TRP A 219 -0.38 6.77 -8.45
C TRP A 219 -0.74 7.44 -7.12
N HIS A 220 -1.60 6.79 -6.34
CA HIS A 220 -2.01 7.26 -5.04
C HIS A 220 -0.84 7.38 -4.07
N ALA A 221 -0.03 6.32 -3.97
CA ALA A 221 1.15 6.30 -3.13
C ALA A 221 2.18 7.35 -3.57
N LEU A 222 2.32 7.57 -4.88
CA LEU A 222 3.17 8.63 -5.40
C LEU A 222 2.69 10.01 -4.96
N ALA A 223 1.39 10.30 -5.10
CA ALA A 223 0.82 11.58 -4.68
C ALA A 223 1.00 11.82 -3.17
N VAL A 224 0.75 10.81 -2.34
CA VAL A 224 0.95 10.93 -0.89
C VAL A 224 2.43 11.13 -0.56
N ALA A 225 3.34 10.35 -1.15
CA ALA A 225 4.77 10.51 -0.91
C ALA A 225 5.27 11.91 -1.33
N ALA A 226 4.84 12.40 -2.49
CA ALA A 226 5.15 13.76 -2.96
C ALA A 226 4.62 14.84 -2.01
N SER A 227 3.39 14.68 -1.51
CA SER A 227 2.77 15.59 -0.54
C SER A 227 3.55 15.67 0.77
N GLU A 228 4.04 14.53 1.27
CA GLU A 228 4.82 14.45 2.49
C GLU A 228 6.24 15.02 2.29
N LEU A 229 6.85 14.76 1.12
CA LEU A 229 8.16 15.32 0.79
C LEU A 229 8.12 16.84 0.56
N SER A 230 7.04 17.40 0.02
CA SER A 230 6.93 18.84 -0.22
C SER A 230 6.92 19.70 1.05
N VAL A 231 6.65 19.10 2.20
CA VAL A 231 6.71 19.76 3.52
C VAL A 231 7.80 19.19 4.43
N CYS A 232 8.61 18.24 3.93
CA CYS A 232 9.66 17.62 4.70
C CYS A 232 10.71 18.66 5.14
N GLU A 233 11.15 18.56 6.39
CA GLU A 233 12.17 19.44 6.98
C GLU A 233 13.51 18.72 7.21
N ASP A 234 13.52 17.39 7.16
CA ASP A 234 14.70 16.57 7.42
C ASP A 234 15.41 16.21 6.09
N PRO A 235 16.61 16.75 5.81
CA PRO A 235 17.36 16.45 4.60
C PRO A 235 17.77 14.98 4.49
N VAL A 236 18.02 14.31 5.62
CA VAL A 236 18.38 12.87 5.63
C VAL A 236 17.18 12.04 5.22
N LEU A 237 16.00 12.38 5.73
CA LEU A 237 14.75 11.71 5.37
C LEU A 237 14.36 11.94 3.90
N MET A 238 14.51 13.18 3.42
CA MET A 238 14.30 13.55 2.02
C MET A 238 15.16 12.70 1.09
N GLU A 239 16.48 12.69 1.28
CA GLU A 239 17.40 11.94 0.42
C GLU A 239 17.19 10.43 0.52
N ARG A 240 16.80 9.91 1.70
CA ARG A 240 16.51 8.49 1.89
C ARG A 240 15.41 7.99 0.95
N PHE A 241 14.37 8.80 0.72
CA PHE A 241 13.18 8.37 -0.01
C PHE A 241 13.06 8.96 -1.42
N TRP A 242 13.80 10.03 -1.72
CA TRP A 242 13.71 10.73 -3.01
C TRP A 242 13.84 9.80 -4.21
N THR A 243 14.85 8.94 -4.23
CA THR A 243 15.12 8.04 -5.36
C THR A 243 13.96 7.09 -5.65
N SER A 244 13.32 6.52 -4.62
CA SER A 244 12.17 5.63 -4.80
C SER A 244 10.97 6.38 -5.40
N VAL A 245 10.74 7.62 -4.96
CA VAL A 245 9.64 8.49 -5.43
C VAL A 245 9.88 8.97 -6.86
N GLU A 246 11.09 9.45 -7.18
CA GLU A 246 11.48 9.92 -8.51
C GLU A 246 11.37 8.79 -9.55
N GLN A 247 11.91 7.61 -9.24
CA GLN A 247 11.78 6.45 -10.12
C GLN A 247 10.33 6.00 -10.33
N ALA A 248 9.48 6.13 -9.31
CA ALA A 248 8.06 5.85 -9.46
C ALA A 248 7.39 6.86 -10.39
N GLN A 249 7.68 8.16 -10.25
CA GLN A 249 7.16 9.21 -11.14
C GLN A 249 7.52 8.94 -12.61
N GLU A 250 8.80 8.70 -12.92
CA GLU A 250 9.26 8.44 -14.29
C GLU A 250 8.52 7.24 -14.91
N ARG A 251 8.34 6.19 -14.12
CA ARG A 251 7.65 4.97 -14.58
C ARG A 251 6.18 5.22 -14.85
N LEU A 252 5.46 5.84 -13.92
CA LEU A 252 4.04 6.15 -14.13
C LEU A 252 3.86 7.08 -15.33
N THR A 253 4.73 8.09 -15.49
CA THR A 253 4.72 8.96 -16.69
C THR A 253 4.85 8.15 -17.98
N SER A 254 5.70 7.11 -17.99
CA SER A 254 5.91 6.26 -19.16
C SER A 254 4.73 5.35 -19.50
N MET A 255 3.88 5.04 -18.52
CA MET A 255 2.70 4.16 -18.68
C MET A 255 1.46 4.90 -19.20
N VAL A 256 1.37 6.22 -19.01
CA VAL A 256 0.21 7.02 -19.40
C VAL A 256 0.28 7.35 -20.90
N GLU A 257 -0.77 7.00 -21.66
CA GLU A 257 -0.88 7.33 -23.09
C GLU A 257 -0.96 8.85 -23.31
N ASP A 258 -0.44 9.36 -24.44
CA ASP A 258 -0.32 10.80 -24.73
C ASP A 258 -1.62 11.61 -24.55
N LYS A 259 -2.79 11.01 -24.83
CA LYS A 259 -4.09 11.72 -24.68
C LYS A 259 -4.57 11.82 -23.23
N SER A 260 -4.09 10.95 -22.34
CA SER A 260 -4.39 10.96 -20.90
C SER A 260 -3.38 11.77 -20.07
N LYS A 261 -2.21 12.10 -20.64
CA LYS A 261 -1.16 12.90 -19.99
C LYS A 261 -1.65 14.29 -19.60
N ASP A 262 -2.47 14.93 -20.44
CA ASP A 262 -2.84 16.32 -20.20
C ASP A 262 -3.82 16.54 -19.04
N MET A 263 -4.52 15.49 -18.61
CA MET A 263 -5.71 15.60 -17.78
C MET A 263 -5.49 15.08 -16.35
N PHE A 264 -4.91 13.88 -16.19
CA PHE A 264 -4.66 13.28 -14.87
C PHE A 264 -3.26 13.61 -14.33
N TRP A 265 -2.29 13.88 -15.21
CA TRP A 265 -0.89 13.94 -14.84
C TRP A 265 -0.43 15.33 -14.38
N LYS A 266 -1.07 16.42 -14.82
CA LYS A 266 -0.68 17.79 -14.42
C LYS A 266 -0.71 18.03 -12.91
N PRO A 267 -1.75 17.61 -12.15
CA PRO A 267 -1.72 17.72 -10.69
C PRO A 267 -0.54 16.95 -10.07
N MET A 268 -0.18 15.80 -10.65
CA MET A 268 0.96 15.00 -10.19
C MET A 268 2.28 15.73 -10.46
N GLU A 269 2.46 16.31 -11.64
CA GLU A 269 3.64 17.11 -11.97
C GLU A 269 3.79 18.31 -11.02
N ASN A 270 2.69 18.98 -10.69
CA ASN A 270 2.69 20.11 -9.77
C ASN A 270 3.18 19.72 -8.37
N ILE A 271 2.66 18.64 -7.79
CA ILE A 271 3.05 18.22 -6.45
C ILE A 271 4.47 17.66 -6.40
N MET A 272 4.90 16.97 -7.47
CA MET A 272 6.30 16.54 -7.62
C MET A 272 7.24 17.73 -7.75
N ALA A 273 6.87 18.79 -8.48
CA ALA A 273 7.66 20.01 -8.58
C ALA A 273 7.79 20.72 -7.22
N GLN A 274 6.73 20.73 -6.39
CA GLN A 274 6.80 21.24 -5.02
C GLN A 274 7.78 20.42 -4.15
N ALA A 275 7.71 19.09 -4.23
CA ALA A 275 8.65 18.21 -3.53
C ALA A 275 10.10 18.45 -3.96
N GLN A 276 10.33 18.65 -5.27
CA GLN A 276 11.67 18.96 -5.81
C GLN A 276 12.18 20.34 -5.36
N ALA A 277 11.33 21.37 -5.36
CA ALA A 277 11.68 22.68 -4.85
C ALA A 277 12.08 22.60 -3.38
N ARG A 278 11.32 21.86 -2.58
CA ARG A 278 11.63 21.66 -1.15
C ARG A 278 12.97 20.95 -0.94
N ARG A 279 13.27 19.93 -1.74
CA ARG A 279 14.57 19.24 -1.71
C ARG A 279 15.72 20.21 -1.99
N ASN A 280 15.59 21.07 -3.01
CA ASN A 280 16.61 22.05 -3.36
C ASN A 280 16.86 23.05 -2.21
N GLU A 281 15.80 23.53 -1.55
CA GLU A 281 15.92 24.40 -0.37
C GLU A 281 16.71 23.74 0.77
N LEU A 282 16.45 22.47 1.07
CA LEU A 282 17.17 21.73 2.11
C LEU A 282 18.65 21.53 1.77
N LEU A 283 18.96 21.26 0.50
CA LEU A 283 20.34 21.16 0.02
C LEU A 283 21.07 22.50 0.14
N ASP A 284 20.44 23.60 -0.23
CA ASP A 284 21.02 24.93 -0.11
C ASP A 284 21.30 25.29 1.36
N LEU A 285 20.38 25.00 2.28
CA LEU A 285 20.57 25.22 3.72
C LEU A 285 21.74 24.40 4.29
N SER A 286 21.90 23.15 3.84
CA SER A 286 23.02 22.29 4.25
C SER A 286 24.38 22.80 3.73
N SER A 287 24.40 23.45 2.56
CA SER A 287 25.60 24.04 1.98
C SER A 287 26.07 25.30 2.73
N VAL A 288 25.15 26.10 3.27
CA VAL A 288 25.45 27.33 4.02
C VAL A 288 26.02 27.03 5.42
N GLY A 289 25.60 25.91 6.04
CA GLY A 289 26.12 25.43 7.33
C GLY A 289 27.57 24.92 7.31
N THR A 290 28.17 24.76 6.12
CA THR A 290 29.52 24.21 5.94
C THR A 290 30.52 25.27 5.45
N ARG A 291 30.33 26.56 5.79
CA ARG A 291 31.40 27.56 5.66
C ARG A 291 32.27 27.55 6.92
N PRO A 292 33.53 27.08 6.86
CA PRO A 292 34.45 27.35 7.94
C PRO A 292 34.68 28.87 7.98
N LEU A 293 34.43 29.48 9.14
CA LEU A 293 34.89 30.82 9.48
C LEU A 293 36.42 30.80 9.53
N PHE A 294 37.08 30.83 8.37
CA PHE A 294 38.48 31.20 8.26
C PHE A 294 38.56 32.73 8.08
N SER A 295 38.54 33.44 9.21
CA SER A 295 39.11 34.78 9.27
C SER A 295 40.62 34.68 9.09
N LYS A 296 41.15 35.32 8.04
CA LYS A 296 42.58 35.49 7.82
C LYS A 296 43.22 36.29 8.96
N SER A 297 44.30 35.75 9.52
CA SER A 297 45.42 36.56 10.02
C SER A 297 46.71 35.72 10.04
N THR A 298 47.63 36.02 9.13
CA THR A 298 49.06 35.79 9.27
C THR A 298 49.61 36.62 10.44
N PRO A 299 50.65 36.16 11.17
CA PRO A 299 52.03 36.45 10.76
C PRO A 299 53.10 35.36 11.04
N SER A 300 54.07 35.32 10.14
CA SER A 300 55.53 35.19 10.31
C SER A 300 56.16 34.18 11.30
N ASP A 301 56.94 33.27 10.70
CA ASP A 301 58.30 32.81 11.06
C ASP A 301 58.66 32.57 12.53
N ILE A 302 58.68 31.29 12.94
CA ILE A 302 59.78 30.74 13.74
C ILE A 302 60.15 29.34 13.21
N VAL A 303 61.39 29.24 12.75
CA VAL A 303 62.12 28.02 12.41
C VAL A 303 62.59 27.34 13.71
N VAL A 304 62.22 26.08 13.94
CA VAL A 304 63.10 25.07 14.60
C VAL A 304 62.81 23.69 14.01
N SER A 305 63.89 23.03 13.58
CA SER A 305 63.97 21.71 12.93
C SER A 305 64.11 20.55 13.96
N PRO A 306 64.10 19.27 13.53
CA PRO A 306 63.50 18.13 14.23
C PRO A 306 64.49 17.24 14.99
N MET A 307 63.98 16.39 15.91
CA MET A 307 64.61 15.11 16.26
C MET A 307 63.55 14.05 16.66
N SER A 308 63.59 12.92 15.98
CA SER A 308 63.01 11.62 16.37
C SER A 308 64.12 10.75 17.02
N PRO A 309 63.90 9.44 17.28
CA PRO A 309 62.98 8.80 18.22
C PRO A 309 63.75 7.83 19.16
N GLN A 310 63.18 7.38 20.28
CA GLN A 310 63.60 6.08 20.86
C GLN A 310 62.45 5.24 21.44
N SER A 311 62.54 3.98 21.00
CA SER A 311 61.78 2.77 21.27
C SER A 311 61.80 2.34 22.74
N GLY A 312 60.82 1.51 23.16
CA GLY A 312 60.91 0.79 24.43
C GLY A 312 59.68 -0.02 24.86
N HIS A 313 59.56 -1.21 24.29
CA HIS A 313 59.07 -2.46 24.91
C HIS A 313 57.59 -2.71 25.31
N ILE A 314 57.01 -3.58 24.47
CA ILE A 314 56.14 -4.74 24.67
C ILE A 314 56.21 -5.45 26.05
N GLN A 315 55.04 -5.82 26.59
CA GLN A 315 54.64 -7.16 27.12
C GLN A 315 53.16 -7.06 27.58
N SER A 316 52.15 -7.72 27.00
CA SER A 316 51.82 -9.16 26.89
C SER A 316 50.98 -9.72 28.05
N MET A 317 49.75 -10.17 27.69
CA MET A 317 48.94 -11.25 28.29
C MET A 317 48.39 -11.03 29.72
N SER A 318 47.20 -11.51 30.12
CA SER A 318 46.34 -12.59 29.65
C SER A 318 44.97 -12.53 30.36
N ARG A 319 43.95 -13.11 29.70
CA ARG A 319 42.66 -13.58 30.23
C ARG A 319 42.82 -14.48 31.48
N VAL A 320 41.83 -14.48 32.38
CA VAL A 320 41.12 -15.69 32.89
C VAL A 320 39.76 -15.26 33.47
N SER A 321 38.72 -16.01 33.09
CA SER A 321 37.35 -15.99 33.62
C SER A 321 37.24 -16.71 34.97
N HIS A 322 36.25 -16.36 35.82
CA HIS A 322 35.40 -17.37 36.49
C HIS A 322 34.16 -16.77 37.18
N ASN A 323 33.02 -17.31 36.75
CA ASN A 323 31.75 -17.60 37.44
C ASN A 323 31.43 -17.03 38.83
N GLY A 324 30.25 -16.39 38.89
CA GLY A 324 29.07 -16.94 39.57
C GLY A 324 28.89 -16.65 41.06
N VAL A 325 27.73 -16.10 41.43
CA VAL A 325 26.78 -16.66 42.42
C VAL A 325 25.52 -15.77 42.47
N ALA A 326 24.37 -16.44 42.58
CA ALA A 326 23.01 -15.91 42.61
C ALA A 326 22.63 -15.25 43.94
N THR A 327 21.56 -14.44 43.94
CA THR A 327 20.37 -14.55 44.82
C THR A 327 19.51 -13.29 44.71
N GLY A 328 18.18 -13.44 44.73
CA GLY A 328 17.27 -12.31 44.98
C GLY A 328 15.90 -12.42 44.31
N ASN A 329 14.96 -13.10 44.97
CA ASN A 329 13.53 -13.12 44.66
C ASN A 329 12.89 -11.71 44.73
N MET A 330 11.90 -11.44 43.88
CA MET A 330 10.54 -11.01 44.30
C MET A 330 9.63 -10.82 43.06
N ALA A 331 8.40 -11.35 43.15
CA ALA A 331 7.31 -11.17 42.21
C ALA A 331 6.84 -9.69 42.15
N PRO A 332 6.08 -9.26 41.13
CA PRO A 332 4.62 -9.36 41.26
C PRO A 332 3.79 -9.52 39.96
N ALA A 333 2.53 -9.93 40.19
CA ALA A 333 1.28 -9.45 39.58
C ALA A 333 0.99 -9.61 38.07
N ALA A 334 -0.22 -10.14 37.85
CA ALA A 334 -0.90 -10.36 36.59
C ALA A 334 -1.16 -9.10 35.75
N ALA A 335 -0.96 -9.21 34.44
CA ALA A 335 -1.66 -8.41 33.43
C ALA A 335 -1.65 -9.12 32.06
N SER A 336 -2.86 -9.31 31.50
CA SER A 336 -3.23 -9.33 30.08
C SER A 336 -2.28 -9.99 29.06
N SER A 337 -2.61 -11.22 28.63
CA SER A 337 -2.15 -11.78 27.36
C SER A 337 -3.26 -11.68 26.31
N SER A 338 -3.27 -10.60 25.52
CA SER A 338 -3.86 -10.61 24.19
C SER A 338 -2.96 -11.46 23.31
N SER A 339 -3.34 -12.72 23.09
CA SER A 339 -2.61 -13.65 22.23
C SER A 339 -2.66 -13.16 20.79
N SER A 340 -1.54 -12.59 20.32
CA SER A 340 -1.24 -12.51 18.90
C SER A 340 -1.03 -13.92 18.37
N SER A 341 -2.01 -14.47 17.64
CA SER A 341 -1.79 -15.69 16.86
C SER A 341 -0.81 -15.36 15.74
N GLU A 342 0.45 -15.77 15.92
CA GLU A 342 1.43 -15.83 14.84
C GLU A 342 1.04 -16.94 13.87
N THR A 343 0.39 -16.59 12.77
CA THR A 343 0.28 -17.46 11.59
C THR A 343 1.63 -17.54 10.90
N ILE A 344 2.34 -18.65 11.16
CA ILE A 344 3.61 -19.01 10.55
C ILE A 344 3.40 -19.14 9.03
N GLY A 345 3.98 -18.23 8.24
CA GLY A 345 4.09 -18.39 6.78
C GLY A 345 4.01 -17.12 5.93
N LEU A 346 3.44 -16.03 6.45
CA LEU A 346 3.16 -14.83 5.63
C LEU A 346 4.07 -13.62 5.89
N GLY A 347 4.90 -13.69 6.94
CA GLY A 347 5.50 -12.52 7.57
C GLY A 347 4.45 -11.71 8.33
N SER A 348 4.86 -10.85 9.26
CA SER A 348 3.92 -9.93 9.90
C SER A 348 3.41 -8.93 8.85
N TRP A 349 2.09 -8.76 8.74
CA TRP A 349 1.51 -7.65 7.99
C TRP A 349 2.12 -6.33 8.50
N SER A 350 2.58 -5.46 7.59
CA SER A 350 2.98 -4.12 7.99
C SER A 350 1.80 -3.42 8.66
N SER A 351 2.05 -2.67 9.73
CA SER A 351 1.03 -1.93 10.46
C SER A 351 1.49 -0.48 10.63
N VAL A 352 0.62 0.46 10.28
CA VAL A 352 0.81 1.90 10.51
C VAL A 352 0.11 2.39 11.79
N TRP A 353 -0.77 1.56 12.36
CA TRP A 353 -1.73 1.93 13.40
C TRP A 353 -1.09 2.29 14.75
N ASP A 354 0.14 1.85 14.99
CA ASP A 354 0.93 2.21 16.16
C ASP A 354 1.53 3.63 16.08
N ALA A 355 1.44 4.32 14.94
CA ALA A 355 1.76 5.76 14.82
C ALA A 355 0.54 6.66 14.59
N VAL A 356 -0.67 6.10 14.55
CA VAL A 356 -1.88 6.90 14.36
C VAL A 356 -2.25 7.54 15.70
N ASP A 357 -2.33 8.86 15.71
CA ASP A 357 -2.79 9.63 16.87
C ASP A 357 -4.31 9.66 16.89
N PHE A 358 -4.91 9.07 17.93
CA PHE A 358 -6.35 9.12 18.18
C PHE A 358 -6.73 10.28 19.12
N GLY A 359 -5.78 11.13 19.50
CA GLY A 359 -5.97 12.33 20.33
C GLY A 359 -6.73 13.47 19.63
N ASN A 360 -7.18 14.43 20.44
CA ASN A 360 -8.18 15.45 20.08
C ASN A 360 -7.80 16.34 18.87
N HIS A 361 -8.78 16.56 17.97
CA HIS A 361 -8.68 17.13 16.61
C HIS A 361 -8.30 18.64 16.47
N LEU A 362 -7.47 19.21 17.34
CA LEU A 362 -7.18 20.65 17.29
C LEU A 362 -5.92 20.99 16.47
N ARG A 363 -6.17 21.30 15.18
CA ARG A 363 -5.74 22.53 14.47
C ARG A 363 -4.25 22.92 14.38
N GLU A 364 -3.30 21.99 14.37
CA GLU A 364 -1.94 22.30 13.92
C GLU A 364 -1.65 21.75 12.51
N ASN A 365 -1.53 22.68 11.56
CA ASN A 365 -0.99 22.57 10.19
C ASN A 365 -0.52 21.18 9.73
N GLU A 366 -1.42 20.37 9.18
CA GLU A 366 -1.02 19.29 8.27
C GLU A 366 -0.96 19.83 6.83
N LEU A 367 0.06 20.64 6.54
CA LEU A 367 0.29 21.19 5.19
C LEU A 367 0.38 20.08 4.12
N SER A 368 0.90 18.89 4.48
CA SER A 368 0.90 17.75 3.57
C SER A 368 -0.50 17.24 3.25
N TRP A 369 -1.41 17.21 4.23
CA TRP A 369 -2.82 16.91 3.98
C TRP A 369 -3.44 17.95 3.06
N LEU A 370 -3.19 19.25 3.29
CA LEU A 370 -3.72 20.30 2.43
C LEU A 370 -3.19 20.18 0.99
N ASN A 371 -1.90 19.88 0.81
CA ASN A 371 -1.30 19.64 -0.50
C ASN A 371 -1.94 18.44 -1.20
N TYR A 372 -2.16 17.35 -0.47
CA TYR A 372 -2.85 16.17 -0.97
C TYR A 372 -4.32 16.44 -1.31
N GLU A 373 -5.05 17.16 -0.45
CA GLU A 373 -6.45 17.52 -0.65
C GLU A 373 -6.62 18.42 -1.88
N ASN A 374 -5.73 19.41 -2.06
CA ASN A 374 -5.69 20.24 -3.26
C ASN A 374 -5.43 19.42 -4.52
N PHE A 375 -4.50 18.46 -4.46
CA PHE A 375 -4.24 17.53 -5.57
C PHE A 375 -5.50 16.71 -5.93
N ILE A 376 -6.25 16.22 -4.93
CA ILE A 376 -7.51 15.50 -5.15
C ILE A 376 -8.59 16.43 -5.72
N ASP A 377 -8.66 17.69 -5.27
CA ASP A 377 -9.58 18.69 -5.80
C ASP A 377 -9.30 19.02 -7.27
N ASP A 378 -8.03 19.20 -7.64
CA ASP A 378 -7.62 19.40 -9.01
C ASP A 378 -8.02 18.21 -9.88
N LEU A 379 -7.76 16.98 -9.43
CA LEU A 379 -8.18 15.76 -10.14
C LEU A 379 -9.70 15.69 -10.36
N ASN A 380 -10.49 16.00 -9.33
CA ASN A 380 -11.96 15.97 -9.44
C ASN A 380 -12.50 17.06 -10.38
N SER A 381 -11.91 18.26 -10.35
CA SER A 381 -12.35 19.40 -11.18
C SER A 381 -12.24 19.11 -12.68
N ILE A 382 -11.28 18.27 -13.03
CA ILE A 382 -10.97 17.89 -14.40
C ILE A 382 -11.94 16.81 -14.91
N ILE A 383 -12.40 15.94 -14.01
CA ILE A 383 -13.19 14.75 -14.33
C ILE A 383 -14.69 15.03 -14.32
N MET A 384 -15.14 15.96 -13.47
CA MET A 384 -16.50 16.47 -13.44
C MET A 384 -16.50 18.00 -13.59
N PRO A 385 -16.35 18.53 -14.83
CA PRO A 385 -16.47 19.96 -15.06
C PRO A 385 -17.88 20.41 -14.66
N ARG A 386 -17.94 21.41 -13.78
CA ARG A 386 -19.18 21.98 -13.24
C ARG A 386 -20.09 22.57 -14.31
#